data_AF-A0ABD3X524-F1
#
_entry.id   AF-A0ABD3X524-F1
#
_cell.length_a   1.000
_cell.length_b   1.000
_cell.length_c   1.000
_cell.angle_alpha   90.00
_cell.angle_beta   90.00
_cell.angle_gamma   90.00
#
_symmetry.space_group_name_H-M   'P 1'
#
loop_
_entity.id
_entity.type
_entity.pdbx_description
1 polymer ?
#
loop_
_entity_poly.entity_id
_entity_poly.type
_entity_poly.pdbx_seq_one_letter_code
_entity_poly.pdbx_strand_id
1 'polypeptide(L)'
;MEYTIIGVLCGMFVFGTFLLLVGHMSSDPTSRHTFNTTRKNSCARGLNILLLILTYILGIIWIIISAVIAIPLLMLLLLLYLHDYTKLDCLNLANYGFSFREMCAYEFAAFTDKGREVLICYIIAYASVVLIVASLIHFLINISANITHLQDTRFVTLHAYEEDNEEVRNSGSKHSNLADTTM
;
A
#
# COMPACT_ATOMS: atom_id res chain seq x y z
N MET A 1 -8.85 20.71 15.34
CA MET A 1 -7.69 19.90 14.89
C MET A 1 -7.49 18.64 15.73
N GLU A 2 -7.78 18.65 17.02
CA GLU A 2 -7.60 17.45 17.87
C GLU A 2 -8.47 16.27 17.41
N TYR A 3 -9.77 16.48 17.20
CA TYR A 3 -10.68 15.43 16.72
C TYR A 3 -10.29 14.85 15.35
N THR A 4 -9.75 15.66 14.44
CA THR A 4 -9.31 15.21 13.12
C THR A 4 -8.04 14.35 13.23
N ILE A 5 -7.10 14.71 14.11
CA ILE A 5 -5.89 13.91 14.33
C ILE A 5 -6.26 12.56 14.96
N ILE A 6 -7.12 12.57 15.98
CA ILE A 6 -7.60 11.34 16.63
C ILE A 6 -8.31 10.45 15.61
N GLY A 7 -9.16 11.02 14.76
CA GLY A 7 -9.86 10.29 13.70
C GLY A 7 -8.89 9.61 12.72
N VAL A 8 -7.84 10.31 12.28
CA VAL A 8 -6.82 9.73 11.39
C VAL A 8 -6.05 8.62 12.10
N LEU A 9 -5.63 8.81 13.34
CA LEU A 9 -4.86 7.81 14.11
C LEU A 9 -5.68 6.53 14.34
N CYS A 10 -6.88 6.65 14.91
CA CYS A 10 -7.74 5.50 15.17
C CYS A 10 -8.19 4.84 13.86
N GLY A 11 -8.54 5.64 12.85
CA GLY A 11 -8.95 5.14 11.53
C GLY A 11 -7.85 4.33 10.86
N MET A 12 -6.62 4.84 10.83
CA MET A 12 -5.48 4.14 10.22
C MET A 12 -5.08 2.89 11.00
N PHE A 13 -5.17 2.91 12.34
CA PHE A 13 -4.89 1.74 13.15
C PHE A 13 -5.90 0.61 12.88
N VAL A 14 -7.20 0.92 12.89
CA VAL A 14 -8.25 -0.06 12.60
C VAL A 14 -8.15 -0.57 11.17
N PHE A 15 -7.95 0.34 10.21
CA PHE A 15 -7.85 0.00 8.80
C PHE A 15 -6.61 -0.84 8.48
N GLY A 16 -5.44 -0.47 9.03
CA GLY A 16 -4.21 -1.24 8.88
C GLY A 16 -4.32 -2.64 9.50
N THR A 17 -4.93 -2.74 10.70
CA THR A 17 -5.19 -4.03 11.34
C THR A 17 -6.14 -4.89 10.51
N PHE A 18 -7.19 -4.30 9.96
CA PHE A 18 -8.12 -4.99 9.06
C PHE A 18 -7.42 -5.52 7.80
N LEU A 19 -6.58 -4.71 7.15
CA LEU A 19 -5.79 -5.15 5.99
C LEU A 19 -4.88 -6.33 6.35
N LEU A 20 -4.18 -6.26 7.49
CA LEU A 20 -3.30 -7.33 7.94
C LEU A 20 -4.06 -8.64 8.23
N LEU A 21 -5.21 -8.56 8.91
CA LEU A 21 -6.04 -9.73 9.22
C LEU A 21 -6.54 -10.41 7.93
N VAL A 22 -7.05 -9.61 6.99
CA VAL A 22 -7.54 -10.15 5.71
C VAL A 22 -6.39 -10.71 4.86
N GLY A 23 -5.25 -10.02 4.80
CA GLY A 23 -4.05 -10.51 4.12
C GLY A 23 -3.53 -11.83 4.72
N HIS A 24 -3.57 -11.95 6.05
CA HIS A 24 -3.19 -13.19 6.73
C HIS A 24 -4.17 -14.34 6.43
N MET A 25 -5.49 -14.09 6.50
CA MET A 25 -6.50 -15.10 6.16
C MET A 25 -6.45 -15.53 4.69
N SER A 26 -6.02 -14.63 3.81
CA SER A 26 -5.84 -14.86 2.38
C SER A 26 -4.66 -15.77 2.05
N SER A 27 -3.66 -15.83 2.93
CA SER A 27 -2.44 -16.60 2.68
C SER A 27 -2.72 -18.11 2.62
N ASP A 28 -2.01 -18.83 1.74
CA ASP A 28 -2.27 -20.23 1.37
C ASP A 28 -2.43 -21.26 2.50
N PRO A 29 -1.59 -21.29 3.56
CA PRO A 29 -1.79 -22.28 4.62
C PRO A 29 -3.11 -22.04 5.38
N THR A 30 -3.51 -20.78 5.55
CA THR A 30 -4.70 -20.38 6.32
C THR A 30 -5.97 -20.53 5.48
N SER A 31 -5.91 -20.16 4.20
CA SER A 31 -7.06 -20.21 3.29
C SER A 31 -7.51 -21.64 3.00
N ARG A 32 -6.58 -22.60 2.86
CA ARG A 32 -6.89 -24.03 2.67
C ARG A 32 -7.60 -24.65 3.87
N HIS A 33 -7.26 -24.24 5.09
CA HIS A 33 -7.88 -24.78 6.29
C HIS A 33 -9.26 -24.15 6.59
N THR A 34 -9.43 -22.87 6.26
CA THR A 34 -10.64 -22.10 6.60
C THR A 34 -11.70 -22.13 5.48
N PHE A 35 -11.28 -22.25 4.23
CA PHE A 35 -12.14 -22.19 3.04
C PHE A 35 -12.10 -23.50 2.23
N ASN A 36 -12.48 -24.61 2.86
CA ASN A 36 -12.59 -25.92 2.21
C ASN A 36 -13.63 -25.94 1.05
N THR A 37 -14.66 -25.07 1.08
CA THR A 37 -15.72 -25.08 0.04
C THR A 37 -15.50 -24.06 -1.09
N THR A 38 -15.77 -24.49 -2.33
CA THR A 38 -15.65 -23.72 -3.59
C THR A 38 -16.35 -22.36 -3.54
N ARG A 39 -17.50 -22.23 -2.87
CA ARG A 39 -18.24 -20.96 -2.78
C ARG A 39 -17.56 -19.94 -1.87
N LYS A 40 -16.89 -20.39 -0.80
CA LYS A 40 -16.13 -19.51 0.10
C LYS A 40 -14.81 -19.06 -0.53
N ASN A 41 -14.21 -19.89 -1.38
CA ASN A 41 -13.01 -19.55 -2.15
C ASN A 41 -13.27 -18.36 -3.11
N SER A 42 -14.44 -18.29 -3.76
CA SER A 42 -14.79 -17.16 -4.64
C SER A 42 -14.92 -15.82 -3.91
N CYS A 43 -15.47 -15.80 -2.70
CA CYS A 43 -15.58 -14.58 -1.89
C CYS A 43 -14.21 -14.08 -1.41
N ALA A 44 -13.35 -15.00 -0.94
CA ALA A 44 -11.98 -14.67 -0.53
C ALA A 44 -11.16 -14.09 -1.70
N ARG A 45 -11.35 -14.60 -2.92
CA ARG A 45 -10.73 -14.07 -4.14
C ARG A 45 -11.19 -12.64 -4.46
N GLY A 46 -12.50 -12.39 -4.43
CA GLY A 46 -13.04 -11.05 -4.67
C GLY A 46 -12.55 -10.04 -3.63
N LEU A 47 -12.48 -10.47 -2.35
CA LEU A 47 -11.95 -9.66 -1.27
C LEU A 47 -10.47 -9.31 -1.48
N ASN A 48 -9.64 -10.26 -1.92
CA ASN A 48 -8.23 -10.00 -2.24
C ASN A 48 -8.03 -8.99 -3.36
N ILE A 49 -8.80 -9.10 -4.45
CA ILE A 49 -8.71 -8.14 -5.57
C ILE A 49 -9.15 -6.75 -5.10
N LEU A 50 -10.23 -6.67 -4.31
CA LEU A 50 -10.68 -5.41 -3.71
C LEU A 50 -9.60 -4.80 -2.82
N LEU A 51 -8.96 -5.60 -1.96
CA LEU A 51 -7.88 -5.12 -1.09
C LEU A 51 -6.66 -4.65 -1.88
N LEU A 52 -6.33 -5.30 -2.99
CA LEU A 52 -5.24 -4.87 -3.86
C LEU A 52 -5.55 -3.48 -4.44
N ILE A 53 -6.73 -3.29 -5.02
CA ILE A 53 -7.15 -2.00 -5.61
C ILE A 53 -7.15 -0.90 -4.53
N LEU A 54 -7.74 -1.20 -3.37
CA LEU A 54 -7.84 -0.26 -2.25
C LEU A 54 -6.46 0.16 -1.72
N THR A 55 -5.57 -0.80 -1.49
CA THR A 55 -4.20 -0.54 -1.01
C THR A 55 -3.40 0.22 -2.06
N TYR A 56 -3.60 -0.07 -3.35
CA TYR A 56 -2.92 0.63 -4.44
C TYR A 56 -3.30 2.11 -4.48
N ILE A 57 -4.60 2.42 -4.43
CA ILE A 57 -5.10 3.80 -4.36
C ILE A 57 -4.55 4.50 -3.10
N LEU A 58 -4.62 3.84 -1.95
CA LEU A 58 -4.12 4.39 -0.70
C LEU A 58 -2.61 4.65 -0.75
N GLY A 59 -1.84 3.76 -1.38
CA GLY A 59 -0.40 3.94 -1.62
C GLY A 59 -0.10 5.18 -2.44
N ILE A 60 -0.82 5.41 -3.54
CA ILE A 60 -0.67 6.63 -4.36
C ILE A 60 -0.98 7.88 -3.53
N ILE A 61 -2.06 7.87 -2.77
CA ILE A 61 -2.44 9.00 -1.91
C ILE A 61 -1.32 9.33 -0.92
N TRP A 62 -0.76 8.32 -0.24
CA TRP A 62 0.31 8.54 0.72
C TRP A 62 1.63 8.96 0.09
N ILE A 63 1.94 8.51 -1.13
CA ILE A 63 3.08 9.02 -1.89
C ILE A 63 2.92 10.52 -2.15
N ILE A 64 1.74 10.97 -2.57
CA ILE A 64 1.46 12.40 -2.79
C ILE A 64 1.59 13.18 -1.47
N ILE A 65 1.00 12.69 -0.38
CA ILE A 65 1.11 13.31 0.95
C ILE A 65 2.58 13.41 1.39
N SER A 66 3.38 12.37 1.16
CA SER A 66 4.81 12.37 1.48
C SER A 66 5.56 13.48 0.73
N ALA A 67 5.26 13.67 -0.55
CA ALA A 67 5.88 14.71 -1.36
C ALA A 67 5.48 16.12 -0.88
N VAL A 68 4.20 16.33 -0.55
CA VAL A 68 3.72 17.63 -0.04
C VAL A 68 4.35 17.97 1.32
N ILE A 69 4.49 17.00 2.23
CA ILE A 69 5.11 17.23 3.55
C ILE A 69 6.63 17.42 3.45
N ALA A 70 7.28 16.83 2.44
CA ALA A 70 8.71 17.04 2.21
C ALA A 70 9.05 18.51 1.93
N ILE A 71 8.17 19.25 1.25
CA ILE A 71 8.40 20.66 0.87
C ILE A 71 8.67 21.56 2.10
N PRO A 72 7.77 21.70 3.09
CA PRO A 72 8.02 22.55 4.25
C PRO A 72 9.19 22.04 5.10
N LEU A 73 9.43 20.73 5.18
CA LEU A 73 10.57 20.17 5.90
C LEU A 73 11.91 20.58 5.25
N LEU A 74 12.01 20.42 3.92
CA LEU A 74 13.21 20.81 3.16
C LEU A 74 13.42 22.32 3.19
N MET A 75 12.36 23.09 3.08
CA MET A 75 12.42 24.55 3.20
C MET A 75 12.95 24.95 4.58
N LEU A 76 12.41 24.39 5.66
CA LEU A 76 12.85 24.69 7.01
C LEU A 76 14.32 24.29 7.25
N LEU A 77 14.72 23.11 6.77
CA LEU A 77 16.11 22.65 6.87
C LEU A 77 17.07 23.58 6.13
N LEU A 78 16.71 24.01 4.91
CA LEU A 78 17.50 24.94 4.11
C LEU A 78 17.63 26.31 4.81
N LEU A 79 16.55 26.83 5.37
CA LEU A 79 16.54 28.12 6.06
C LEU A 79 17.42 28.10 7.32
N LEU A 80 17.32 27.03 8.11
CA LEU A 80 18.20 26.82 9.28
C LEU A 80 19.66 26.68 8.85
N TYR A 81 19.93 25.97 7.74
CA TYR A 81 21.27 25.83 7.19
C TYR A 81 21.85 27.20 6.76
N LEU A 82 21.08 28.01 6.03
CA LEU A 82 21.53 29.36 5.62
C LEU A 82 21.78 30.28 6.82
N HIS A 83 20.95 30.20 7.86
CA HIS A 83 21.12 31.00 9.06
C HIS A 83 22.40 30.61 9.83
N ASP A 84 22.57 29.32 10.14
CA ASP A 84 23.67 28.85 10.99
C ASP A 84 25.04 28.87 10.25
N TYR A 85 25.07 28.53 8.96
CA TYR A 85 26.33 28.38 8.21
C TYR A 85 26.74 29.63 7.44
N THR A 86 25.80 30.27 6.72
CA THR A 86 26.14 31.44 5.88
C THR A 86 26.02 32.77 6.60
N LYS A 87 25.50 32.77 7.84
CA LYS A 87 25.21 33.99 8.63
C LYS A 87 24.42 35.01 7.80
N LEU A 88 23.43 34.53 7.05
CA LEU A 88 22.61 35.37 6.19
C LEU A 88 21.66 36.19 7.06
N ASP A 89 21.78 37.52 7.03
CA ASP A 89 20.93 38.42 7.82
C ASP A 89 19.60 38.75 7.12
N CYS A 90 19.52 38.57 5.80
CA CYS A 90 18.35 38.90 4.99
C CYS A 90 18.07 37.80 3.96
N LEU A 91 16.83 37.32 3.95
CA LEU A 91 16.33 36.34 2.99
C LEU A 91 15.31 36.99 2.07
N ASN A 92 15.58 36.95 0.76
CA ASN A 92 14.62 37.37 -0.24
C ASN A 92 13.69 36.18 -0.61
N LEU A 93 12.41 36.26 -0.24
CA LEU A 93 11.44 35.18 -0.48
C LEU A 93 10.97 35.11 -1.94
N ALA A 94 11.30 36.10 -2.79
CA ALA A 94 10.98 36.06 -4.21
C ALA A 94 11.63 34.85 -4.91
N ASN A 95 12.83 34.47 -4.45
CA ASN A 95 13.55 33.28 -4.93
C ASN A 95 12.83 31.96 -4.60
N TYR A 96 11.86 31.98 -3.69
CA TYR A 96 11.09 30.82 -3.24
C TYR A 96 9.62 30.88 -3.68
N GLY A 97 9.27 31.79 -4.59
CA GLY A 97 7.93 31.89 -5.17
C GLY A 97 6.91 32.67 -4.33
N PHE A 98 7.33 33.34 -3.25
CA PHE A 98 6.47 34.27 -2.54
C PHE A 98 6.59 35.69 -3.14
N SER A 99 5.49 36.43 -3.16
CA SER A 99 5.47 37.81 -3.65
C SER A 99 6.42 38.70 -2.85
N PHE A 100 7.25 39.47 -3.56
CA PHE A 100 8.32 40.38 -3.10
C PHE A 100 8.26 40.78 -1.62
N ARG A 101 8.74 39.89 -0.76
CA ARG A 101 8.93 40.12 0.68
C ARG A 101 10.33 39.69 1.03
N GLU A 102 11.10 40.61 1.60
CA GLU A 102 12.37 40.30 2.20
C GLU A 102 12.13 40.15 3.70
N MET A 103 12.60 39.06 4.30
CA MET A 103 12.63 38.89 5.75
C MET A 103 14.06 39.13 6.22
N CYS A 104 14.25 40.11 7.11
CA CYS A 104 15.56 40.51 7.59
C CYS A 104 15.66 40.50 9.11
N ALA A 105 16.88 40.31 9.61
CA ALA A 105 17.31 40.48 10.98
C ALA A 105 16.39 39.79 12.01
N TYR A 106 15.61 40.58 12.75
CA TYR A 106 14.80 40.08 13.88
C TYR A 106 13.69 39.11 13.45
N GLU A 107 13.08 39.33 12.28
CA GLU A 107 11.99 38.46 11.80
C GLU A 107 12.53 37.09 11.39
N PHE A 108 13.71 37.07 10.76
CA PHE A 108 14.36 35.84 10.33
C PHE A 108 14.91 35.05 11.53
N ALA A 109 15.49 35.72 12.52
CA ALA A 109 15.93 35.10 13.77
C ALA A 109 14.74 34.51 14.57
N ALA A 110 13.63 35.25 14.69
CA ALA A 110 12.43 34.75 15.36
C ALA A 110 11.81 33.55 14.62
N PHE A 111 11.79 33.59 13.29
CA PHE A 111 11.30 32.49 12.46
C PHE A 111 12.15 31.23 12.62
N THR A 112 13.48 31.35 12.58
CA THR A 112 14.40 30.21 12.72
C THR A 112 14.36 29.60 14.12
N ASP A 113 14.22 30.41 15.16
CA ASP A 113 14.04 29.93 16.54
C ASP A 113 12.76 29.09 16.68
N LYS A 114 11.62 29.63 16.21
CA LYS A 114 10.35 28.89 16.18
C LYS A 114 10.39 27.66 15.29
N GLY A 115 11.10 27.76 14.17
CA GLY A 115 11.33 26.66 13.25
C GLY A 115 12.10 25.51 13.91
N ARG A 116 13.11 25.81 14.73
CA ARG A 116 13.91 24.83 15.45
C ARG A 116 13.08 24.04 16.47
N GLU A 117 12.14 24.70 17.16
CA GLU A 117 11.22 24.05 18.10
C GLU A 117 10.35 22.97 17.43
N VAL A 118 9.89 23.21 16.20
CA VAL A 118 8.99 22.30 15.47
C VAL A 118 9.69 21.32 14.53
N LEU A 119 11.00 21.51 14.27
CA LEU A 119 11.78 20.70 13.34
C LEU A 119 11.68 19.20 13.64
N ILE A 120 11.82 18.82 14.92
CA ILE A 120 11.78 17.42 15.35
C ILE A 120 10.43 16.80 15.02
N CYS A 121 9.33 17.53 15.25
CA CYS A 121 7.98 17.08 14.92
C CYS A 121 7.82 16.85 13.42
N TYR A 122 8.36 17.75 12.58
CA TYR A 122 8.34 17.59 11.12
C TYR A 122 9.15 16.38 10.65
N ILE A 123 10.33 16.13 11.23
CA ILE A 123 11.16 14.96 10.89
C ILE A 123 10.43 13.67 11.24
N ILE A 124 9.86 13.57 12.45
CA ILE A 124 9.12 12.39 12.90
C ILE A 124 7.87 12.19 12.04
N ALA A 125 7.14 13.26 11.72
CA ALA A 125 5.97 13.18 10.85
C ALA A 125 6.35 12.67 9.45
N TYR A 126 7.42 13.20 8.86
CA TYR A 126 7.89 12.76 7.55
C TYR A 126 8.35 11.30 7.57
N ALA A 127 9.16 10.90 8.56
CA ALA A 127 9.60 9.51 8.74
C ALA A 127 8.39 8.56 8.88
N SER A 128 7.35 8.96 9.61
CA SER A 128 6.13 8.18 9.77
C SER A 128 5.39 7.97 8.45
N VAL A 129 5.28 9.01 7.62
CA VAL A 129 4.65 8.90 6.31
C VAL A 129 5.45 8.01 5.37
N VAL A 130 6.78 8.10 5.39
CA VAL A 130 7.66 7.19 4.62
C VAL A 130 7.47 5.74 5.07
N LEU A 131 7.37 5.47 6.37
CA LEU A 131 7.09 4.13 6.91
C LEU A 131 5.72 3.60 6.47
N ILE A 132 4.69 4.46 6.42
CA ILE A 132 3.37 4.08 5.91
C ILE A 132 3.47 3.65 4.43
N VAL A 133 4.13 4.47 3.58
CA VAL A 133 4.33 4.14 2.17
C VAL A 133 5.10 2.83 2.01
N ALA A 134 6.20 2.66 2.74
CA ALA A 134 6.97 1.42 2.72
C ALA A 134 6.12 0.22 3.13
N SER A 135 5.32 0.34 4.19
CA SER A 135 4.42 -0.73 4.66
C SER A 135 3.37 -1.10 3.62
N LEU A 136 2.76 -0.11 2.94
CA LEU A 136 1.79 -0.35 1.88
C LEU A 136 2.41 -1.05 0.66
N ILE A 137 3.65 -0.71 0.30
CA ILE A 137 4.39 -1.40 -0.77
C ILE A 137 4.64 -2.87 -0.41
N HIS A 138 5.11 -3.15 0.81
CA HIS A 138 5.30 -4.52 1.26
C HIS A 138 3.99 -5.30 1.28
N PHE A 139 2.90 -4.67 1.70
CA PHE A 139 1.57 -5.29 1.65
C PHE A 139 1.13 -5.58 0.21
N LEU A 140 1.37 -4.67 -0.74
CA LEU A 140 1.09 -4.87 -2.17
C LEU A 140 1.87 -6.04 -2.77
N ILE A 141 3.15 -6.19 -2.38
CA ILE A 141 3.97 -7.33 -2.80
C ILE A 141 3.38 -8.64 -2.26
N ASN A 142 3.02 -8.67 -0.97
CA ASN A 142 2.46 -9.88 -0.35
C ASN A 142 1.11 -10.27 -0.97
N ILE A 143 0.20 -9.32 -1.17
CA ILE A 143 -1.11 -9.62 -1.74
C ILE A 143 -1.03 -10.00 -3.22
N SER A 144 -0.10 -9.41 -3.99
CA SER A 144 0.12 -9.81 -5.38
C SER A 144 0.67 -11.23 -5.49
N ALA A 145 1.60 -11.62 -4.63
CA ALA A 145 2.08 -13.00 -4.52
C ALA A 145 0.92 -13.96 -4.20
N ASN A 146 0.07 -13.63 -3.23
CA ASN A 146 -1.10 -14.45 -2.89
C ASN A 146 -2.09 -14.58 -4.06
N ILE A 147 -2.32 -13.51 -4.84
CA ILE A 147 -3.21 -13.55 -6.00
C ILE A 147 -2.64 -14.44 -7.11
N THR A 148 -1.34 -14.34 -7.40
CA THR A 148 -0.70 -15.19 -8.42
C THR A 148 -0.77 -16.67 -8.06
N HIS A 149 -0.53 -17.02 -6.80
CA HIS A 149 -0.66 -18.40 -6.33
C HIS A 149 -2.11 -18.92 -6.41
N LEU A 150 -3.10 -18.09 -6.11
CA LEU A 150 -4.52 -18.43 -6.27
C LEU A 150 -4.91 -18.64 -7.74
N GLN A 151 -4.31 -17.89 -8.67
CA GLN A 151 -4.50 -18.07 -10.11
C GLN A 151 -3.89 -19.39 -10.59
N ASP A 152 -2.67 -19.69 -10.14
CA ASP A 152 -1.93 -20.89 -10.53
C ASP A 152 -2.62 -22.17 -10.03
N THR A 153 -3.05 -22.17 -8.76
CA THR A 153 -3.86 -23.26 -8.20
C THR A 153 -5.14 -23.50 -9.00
N ARG A 154 -5.78 -22.44 -9.51
CA ARG A 154 -6.99 -22.57 -10.35
C ARG A 154 -6.66 -23.25 -11.67
N PHE A 155 -5.59 -22.86 -12.33
CA PHE A 155 -5.16 -23.43 -13.60
C PHE A 155 -4.92 -24.94 -13.45
N VAL A 156 -4.18 -25.35 -12.42
CA VAL A 156 -3.95 -26.76 -12.10
C VAL A 156 -5.27 -27.52 -11.86
N THR A 157 -6.19 -26.96 -11.06
CA THR A 157 -7.48 -27.63 -10.81
C THR A 157 -8.31 -27.77 -12.08
N LEU A 158 -8.32 -26.76 -12.95
CA LEU A 158 -9.08 -26.82 -14.21
C LEU A 158 -8.53 -27.90 -15.14
N HIS A 159 -7.20 -28.01 -15.26
CA HIS A 159 -6.57 -29.07 -16.05
C HIS A 159 -6.86 -30.46 -15.51
N ALA A 160 -6.84 -30.67 -14.20
CA ALA A 160 -7.19 -31.95 -13.60
C ALA A 160 -8.65 -32.37 -13.92
N TYR A 161 -9.60 -31.41 -13.95
CA TYR A 161 -10.97 -31.70 -14.38
C TYR A 161 -11.09 -31.96 -15.88
N GLU A 162 -10.27 -31.29 -16.71
CA GLU A 162 -10.26 -31.50 -18.16
C GLU A 162 -9.70 -32.88 -18.51
N GLU A 163 -8.59 -33.28 -17.90
CA GLU A 163 -8.00 -34.62 -18.04
C GLU A 163 -8.97 -35.74 -17.60
N ASP A 164 -9.60 -35.61 -16.42
CA ASP A 164 -10.57 -36.60 -15.93
C ASP A 164 -11.78 -36.73 -16.87
N ASN A 165 -12.29 -35.61 -17.41
CA ASN A 165 -13.35 -35.63 -18.39
C ASN A 165 -12.93 -36.27 -19.73
N GLU A 166 -11.69 -36.05 -20.18
CA GLU A 166 -11.14 -36.69 -21.37
C GLU A 166 -10.93 -38.20 -21.19
N GLU A 167 -10.45 -38.63 -20.02
CA GLU A 167 -10.31 -40.05 -19.65
C GLU A 167 -11.67 -40.76 -19.62
N VAL A 168 -12.69 -40.14 -19.02
CA VAL A 168 -14.06 -40.65 -19.03
C VAL A 168 -14.60 -40.76 -20.46
N ARG A 169 -14.37 -39.74 -21.29
CA ARG A 169 -14.83 -39.74 -22.69
C ARG A 169 -14.13 -40.83 -23.53
N ASN A 170 -12.82 -40.99 -23.36
CA ASN A 170 -12.04 -42.03 -24.05
C ASN A 170 -12.40 -43.44 -23.56
N SER A 171 -12.70 -43.61 -22.27
CA SER A 171 -13.14 -44.89 -21.71
C SER A 171 -14.55 -45.27 -22.18
N GLY A 172 -15.46 -44.31 -22.29
CA GLY A 172 -16.79 -44.51 -22.88
C GLY A 172 -16.75 -44.92 -24.36
N SER A 173 -15.86 -44.32 -25.16
CA SER A 173 -15.69 -44.67 -26.58
C SER A 173 -15.09 -46.07 -26.80
N LYS A 174 -14.17 -46.52 -25.93
CA LYS A 174 -13.65 -47.90 -25.99
C LYS A 174 -14.73 -48.94 -25.67
N HIS A 175 -15.65 -48.62 -24.75
CA HIS A 175 -16.72 -49.53 -24.37
C HIS A 175 -17.81 -49.67 -25.45
N SER A 176 -18.06 -48.61 -26.25
CA SER A 176 -18.95 -48.69 -27.42
C SER A 176 -18.37 -49.51 -28.58
N ASN A 177 -17.05 -49.46 -28.79
CA ASN A 177 -16.40 -50.22 -29.87
C ASN A 177 -16.28 -51.71 -29.56
N LEU A 178 -16.25 -52.11 -28.27
CA LEU A 178 -16.23 -53.52 -27.88
C LEU A 178 -17.61 -54.21 -28.01
N ALA A 179 -18.71 -53.45 -27.92
CA ALA A 179 -20.07 -54.00 -28.03
C ALA A 179 -20.46 -54.36 -29.47
N ASP A 180 -19.83 -53.74 -30.47
CA ASP A 180 -20.11 -53.98 -31.90
C ASP A 180 -19.24 -55.07 -32.53
N THR A 181 -18.28 -55.67 -31.80
CA THR A 181 -17.39 -56.73 -32.34
C THR A 181 -17.79 -58.15 -31.92
N THR A 182 -18.94 -58.32 -31.25
CA THR A 182 -19.46 -59.64 -30.81
C THR A 182 -20.80 -59.98 -31.45
N MET A 183 -20.91 -59.84 -32.77
CA MET A 183 -22.00 -60.44 -33.54
C MET A 183 -21.47 -61.18 -34.76
#